data_AF-A0A8J6HT48-F1
#
_entry.id   AF-A0A8J6HT48-F1
#
_cell.length_a   1.000
_cell.length_b   1.000
_cell.length_c   1.000
_cell.angle_alpha   90.00
_cell.angle_beta   90.00
_cell.angle_gamma   90.00
#
_symmetry.space_group_name_H-M   'P 1'
#
loop_
_entity.id
_entity.type
_entity.pdbx_description
1 polymer ?
#
loop_
_entity_poly.entity_id
_entity_poly.type
_entity_poly.pdbx_seq_one_letter_code
_entity_poly.pdbx_strand_id
1 'polypeptide(L)'
;MNAITLTLGLVTLVGTATITAIDLSYLDTSVDPCTNFYQFACGNFPKHHPRPQDEDYMDLFKLTENDLLVTGQDILSAPKRRDDPVALKKAKAAYAACVNDHPNYTYYDAPERQILEEFGGLPLIDDTAEEKLTWTQIGQLAGRFGIHQMFEFMVTNFNPDWYILLMMWDSWEEPEMIRPDSAKTYDQLLEESFKRAARRPNSRLLSEDDPFDVFLRKISTHLLCPRDNCTDRAAQISDGLAKVKEFMRLLMAKGIADDNMVPPKAVLTLKELQEWSDEQFGGEVDVSINWVDYLDAIFKPGGVNITDGFEIYLTDPESVYSILNLVRQTDAKTVKNFVLLRTFLLMAPDSDSVVREAFEEYFDAMGLKYYERSEYCTRKILDVVDTASLSFAVAHEYVNYHFNINKIPKVSHSGGSDPSYIRF
;
A
#
# COMPACT_ATOMS: atom_id res chain seq x y z
N MET A 1 -20.10 -57.87 4.42
CA MET A 1 -18.74 -58.01 4.98
C MET A 1 -17.83 -58.52 3.89
N ASN A 2 -17.22 -57.62 3.11
CA ASN A 2 -16.12 -57.97 2.22
C ASN A 2 -14.95 -57.08 2.61
N ALA A 3 -13.97 -57.67 3.31
CA ALA A 3 -12.73 -57.02 3.66
C ALA A 3 -11.85 -56.95 2.40
N ILE A 4 -11.57 -55.75 1.92
CA ILE A 4 -10.53 -55.52 0.92
C ILE A 4 -9.22 -55.42 1.71
N THR A 5 -8.44 -56.49 1.68
CA THR A 5 -7.09 -56.53 2.23
C THR A 5 -6.18 -55.74 1.30
N LEU A 6 -5.79 -54.52 1.69
CA LEU A 6 -4.71 -53.79 1.01
C LEU A 6 -3.39 -54.48 1.36
N THR A 7 -2.82 -55.23 0.43
CA THR A 7 -1.43 -55.69 0.53
C THR A 7 -0.49 -54.51 0.29
N LEU A 8 0.07 -53.96 1.37
CA LEU A 8 1.26 -53.11 1.28
C LEU A 8 2.41 -53.94 0.72
N GLY A 9 2.74 -53.70 -0.55
CA GLY A 9 4.02 -54.12 -1.12
C GLY A 9 5.14 -53.36 -0.43
N LEU A 10 5.86 -54.04 0.47
CA LEU A 10 7.08 -53.54 1.09
C LEU A 10 8.17 -53.44 0.00
N VAL A 11 8.29 -52.28 -0.65
CA VAL A 11 9.47 -51.98 -1.47
C VAL A 11 10.62 -51.71 -0.50
N THR A 12 11.43 -52.72 -0.25
CA THR A 12 12.70 -52.58 0.46
C THR A 12 13.74 -51.98 -0.50
N LEU A 13 13.63 -50.68 -0.76
CA LEU A 13 14.76 -49.91 -1.27
C LEU A 13 15.66 -49.56 -0.08
N VAL A 14 16.77 -50.29 0.03
CA VAL A 14 17.88 -49.92 0.90
C VAL A 14 18.37 -48.53 0.45
N GLY A 15 18.15 -47.50 1.28
CA GLY A 15 18.90 -46.25 1.19
C GLY A 15 18.29 -45.06 0.44
N THR A 16 16.97 -44.96 0.30
CA THR A 16 16.33 -43.68 -0.04
C THR A 16 15.26 -43.35 0.98
N ALA A 17 15.48 -42.29 1.78
CA ALA A 17 14.41 -41.70 2.56
C ALA A 17 13.27 -41.35 1.59
N THR A 18 12.16 -42.08 1.67
CA THR A 18 10.92 -41.66 1.03
C THR A 18 10.53 -40.36 1.71
N ILE A 19 10.78 -39.24 1.04
CA ILE A 19 10.12 -37.98 1.39
C ILE A 19 8.65 -38.26 1.12
N THR A 20 7.88 -38.56 2.16
CA THR A 20 6.43 -38.44 2.08
C THR A 20 6.17 -36.95 1.92
N ALA A 21 6.01 -36.49 0.67
CA ALA A 21 5.69 -35.10 0.35
C ALA A 21 4.32 -34.67 0.92
N ILE A 22 3.57 -35.62 1.49
CA ILE A 22 2.27 -35.43 2.12
C ILE A 22 2.43 -35.85 3.58
N ASP A 23 2.18 -34.92 4.49
CA ASP A 23 2.00 -35.24 5.91
C ASP A 23 0.71 -36.05 6.06
N LEU A 24 0.86 -37.35 6.30
CA LEU A 24 -0.26 -38.29 6.38
C LEU A 24 -1.19 -38.00 7.56
N SER A 25 -0.77 -37.17 8.52
CA SER A 25 -1.63 -36.75 9.63
C SER A 25 -2.81 -35.88 9.18
N TYR A 26 -2.72 -35.24 8.01
CA TYR A 26 -3.81 -34.38 7.49
C TYR A 26 -4.95 -35.17 6.84
N LEU A 27 -4.72 -36.44 6.51
CA LEU A 27 -5.70 -37.31 5.87
C LEU A 27 -6.83 -37.70 6.83
N ASP A 28 -8.09 -37.54 6.41
CA ASP A 28 -9.27 -38.12 7.05
C ASP A 28 -9.70 -39.39 6.31
N THR A 29 -9.11 -40.51 6.68
CA THR A 29 -9.36 -41.81 6.04
C THR A 29 -10.76 -42.37 6.30
N SER A 30 -11.61 -41.67 7.06
CA SER A 30 -13.01 -42.06 7.26
C SER A 30 -13.91 -41.65 6.08
N VAL A 31 -13.43 -40.77 5.20
CA VAL A 31 -14.16 -40.23 4.05
C VAL A 31 -13.69 -40.91 2.76
N ASP A 32 -14.62 -41.26 1.87
CA ASP A 32 -14.27 -41.83 0.56
C ASP A 32 -13.67 -40.74 -0.35
N PRO A 33 -12.41 -40.87 -0.81
CA PRO A 33 -11.77 -39.89 -1.70
C PRO A 33 -12.51 -39.67 -3.01
N CYS A 34 -13.28 -40.65 -3.50
CA CYS A 34 -14.07 -40.53 -4.73
C CYS A 34 -15.31 -39.64 -4.54
N THR A 35 -15.70 -39.37 -3.29
CA THR A 35 -16.89 -38.58 -2.94
C THR A 35 -16.53 -37.17 -2.46
N ASN A 36 -15.48 -37.02 -1.65
CA ASN A 36 -14.98 -35.73 -1.20
C ASN A 36 -13.47 -35.80 -0.97
N PHE A 37 -12.72 -35.58 -2.06
CA PHE A 37 -11.27 -35.67 -2.03
C PHE A 37 -10.61 -34.64 -1.10
N TYR A 38 -11.19 -33.43 -0.98
CA TYR A 38 -10.68 -32.40 -0.07
C TYR A 38 -10.77 -32.85 1.39
N GLN A 39 -11.94 -33.32 1.82
CA GLN A 39 -12.11 -33.82 3.19
C GLN A 39 -11.22 -35.05 3.43
N PHE A 40 -11.12 -35.97 2.47
CA PHE A 40 -10.20 -37.11 2.60
C PHE A 40 -8.74 -36.65 2.76
N ALA A 41 -8.29 -35.68 1.95
CA ALA A 41 -6.89 -35.27 1.91
C ALA A 41 -6.50 -34.30 3.04
N CYS A 42 -7.40 -33.41 3.44
CA CYS A 42 -7.12 -32.28 4.32
C CYS A 42 -8.07 -32.20 5.53
N GLY A 43 -8.99 -33.14 5.70
CA GLY A 43 -10.06 -33.07 6.71
C GLY A 43 -9.58 -33.03 8.16
N ASN A 44 -8.34 -33.44 8.42
CA ASN A 44 -7.69 -33.30 9.73
C ASN A 44 -6.79 -32.06 9.84
N PHE A 45 -6.49 -31.35 8.74
CA PHE A 45 -5.61 -30.17 8.75
C PHE A 45 -6.07 -29.10 9.76
N PRO A 46 -7.35 -28.67 9.83
CA PRO A 46 -7.79 -27.67 10.80
C PRO A 46 -7.70 -28.13 12.27
N LYS A 47 -7.53 -29.44 12.53
CA LYS A 47 -7.31 -29.98 13.88
C LYS A 47 -5.85 -29.85 14.32
N HIS A 48 -4.92 -29.96 13.36
CA HIS A 48 -3.48 -29.81 13.59
C HIS A 48 -3.06 -28.34 13.55
N HIS A 49 -3.64 -27.57 12.64
CA HIS A 49 -3.38 -26.16 12.41
C HIS A 49 -4.70 -25.38 12.55
N PRO A 50 -5.21 -25.22 13.78
CA PRO A 50 -6.44 -24.48 14.00
C PRO A 50 -6.24 -23.04 13.51
N ARG A 51 -7.25 -22.52 12.79
CA ARG A 51 -7.25 -21.13 12.34
C ARG A 51 -7.21 -20.20 13.57
N PRO A 52 -6.16 -19.37 13.72
CA PRO A 52 -6.10 -18.36 14.75
C PRO A 52 -7.31 -17.42 14.68
N GLN A 53 -7.70 -16.82 15.80
CA GLN A 53 -8.86 -15.91 15.84
C GLN A 53 -8.63 -14.63 15.02
N ASP A 54 -7.36 -14.33 14.74
CA ASP A 54 -6.80 -13.23 13.96
C ASP A 54 -6.58 -13.49 12.48
N GLU A 55 -6.82 -14.70 11.99
CA GLU A 55 -6.58 -15.04 10.59
C GLU A 55 -7.88 -15.46 9.90
N ASP A 56 -8.09 -15.02 8.66
CA ASP A 56 -9.29 -15.39 7.89
C ASP A 56 -9.23 -16.84 7.39
N TYR A 57 -8.02 -17.35 7.15
CA TYR A 57 -7.78 -18.77 6.85
C TYR A 57 -6.47 -19.26 7.47
N MET A 58 -6.31 -20.57 7.45
CA MET A 58 -5.05 -21.23 7.77
C MET A 58 -4.88 -22.36 6.77
N ASP A 59 -3.82 -22.30 5.98
CA ASP A 59 -3.46 -23.29 4.98
C ASP A 59 -1.93 -23.45 4.90
N LEU A 60 -1.45 -24.28 3.98
CA LEU A 60 -0.01 -24.53 3.82
C LEU A 60 0.77 -23.28 3.34
N PHE A 61 0.13 -22.39 2.58
CA PHE A 61 0.77 -21.14 2.15
C PHE A 61 0.94 -20.20 3.32
N LYS A 62 -0.07 -20.04 4.17
CA LYS A 62 0.00 -19.22 5.38
C LYS A 62 1.04 -19.73 6.37
N LEU A 63 1.12 -21.05 6.58
CA LEU A 63 2.18 -21.65 7.39
C LEU A 63 3.58 -21.29 6.85
N THR A 64 3.76 -21.39 5.53
CA THR A 64 5.02 -21.03 4.89
C THR A 64 5.32 -19.53 4.98
N GLU A 65 4.30 -18.67 4.82
CA GLU A 65 4.43 -17.22 4.99
C GLU A 65 4.88 -16.86 6.41
N ASN A 66 4.26 -17.47 7.43
CA ASN A 66 4.63 -17.25 8.83
C ASN A 66 6.08 -17.68 9.11
N ASP A 67 6.51 -18.82 8.58
CA ASP A 67 7.90 -19.28 8.70
C ASP A 67 8.88 -18.32 8.00
N LEU A 68 8.52 -17.79 6.83
CA LEU A 68 9.31 -16.80 6.10
C LEU A 68 9.41 -15.48 6.85
N LEU A 69 8.31 -15.05 7.49
CA LEU A 69 8.27 -13.83 8.28
C LEU A 69 9.18 -13.92 9.50
N VAL A 70 9.11 -15.03 10.25
CA VAL A 70 10.00 -15.29 11.39
C VAL A 70 11.46 -15.32 10.92
N THR A 71 11.75 -16.03 9.83
CA THR A 71 13.12 -16.10 9.30
C THR A 71 13.62 -14.72 8.83
N GLY A 72 12.76 -13.93 8.18
CA GLY A 72 13.11 -12.59 7.75
C GLY A 72 13.36 -11.64 8.92
N GLN A 73 12.55 -11.74 9.99
CA GLN A 73 12.76 -10.99 11.23
C GLN A 73 14.09 -11.37 11.90
N ASP A 74 14.45 -12.66 11.93
CA ASP A 74 15.74 -13.13 12.45
C ASP A 74 16.91 -12.53 11.65
N ILE A 75 16.81 -12.53 10.31
CA ILE A 75 17.82 -11.92 9.45
C ILE A 75 17.95 -10.42 9.71
N LEU A 76 16.83 -9.71 9.83
CA LEU A 76 16.80 -8.25 9.97
C LEU A 76 17.24 -7.76 11.35
N SER A 77 16.91 -8.51 12.40
CA SER A 77 17.29 -8.21 13.79
C SER A 77 18.73 -8.60 14.12
N ALA A 78 19.35 -9.50 13.34
CA ALA A 78 20.73 -9.91 13.54
C ALA A 78 21.73 -8.74 13.36
N PRO A 79 22.83 -8.70 14.15
CA PRO A 79 23.88 -7.71 13.98
C PRO A 79 24.41 -7.64 12.53
N LYS A 80 24.77 -6.43 12.09
CA LYS A 80 25.43 -6.23 10.79
C LYS A 80 26.82 -6.87 10.83
N ARG A 81 27.09 -7.81 9.94
CA ARG A 81 28.43 -8.39 9.77
C ARG A 81 29.29 -7.50 8.89
N ARG A 82 30.62 -7.63 9.02
CA ARG A 82 31.58 -6.84 8.23
C ARG A 82 31.40 -7.10 6.73
N ASP A 83 31.16 -8.34 6.37
CA ASP A 83 31.01 -8.89 5.02
C ASP A 83 29.57 -8.86 4.49
N ASP A 84 28.58 -8.42 5.29
CA ASP A 84 27.21 -8.25 4.78
C ASP A 84 27.22 -7.30 3.55
N PRO A 85 26.48 -7.65 2.46
CA PRO A 85 26.29 -6.75 1.34
C PRO A 85 25.73 -5.40 1.79
N VAL A 86 26.06 -4.33 1.04
CA VAL A 86 25.58 -2.97 1.36
C VAL A 86 24.05 -2.93 1.41
N ALA A 87 23.37 -3.65 0.51
CA ALA A 87 21.92 -3.74 0.49
C ALA A 87 21.35 -4.38 1.77
N LEU A 88 21.93 -5.49 2.25
CA LEU A 88 21.51 -6.14 3.49
C LEU A 88 21.75 -5.24 4.71
N LYS A 89 22.90 -4.53 4.75
CA LYS A 89 23.18 -3.55 5.80
C LYS A 89 22.15 -2.42 5.83
N LYS A 90 21.65 -1.97 4.66
CA LYS A 90 20.56 -1.00 4.55
C LYS A 90 19.23 -1.58 5.04
N ALA A 91 18.89 -2.81 4.67
CA ALA A 91 17.67 -3.49 5.13
C ALA A 91 17.64 -3.62 6.66
N LYS A 92 18.74 -4.12 7.26
CA LYS A 92 18.91 -4.17 8.73
C LYS A 92 18.84 -2.79 9.38
N ALA A 93 19.39 -1.75 8.75
CA ALA A 93 19.32 -0.39 9.26
C ALA A 93 17.89 0.17 9.23
N ALA A 94 17.16 -0.04 8.14
CA ALA A 94 15.79 0.39 7.98
C ALA A 94 14.86 -0.33 8.97
N TYR A 95 15.02 -1.64 9.14
CA TYR A 95 14.32 -2.41 10.17
C TYR A 95 14.60 -1.87 11.58
N ALA A 96 15.86 -1.66 11.93
CA ALA A 96 16.23 -1.10 13.23
C ALA A 96 15.68 0.33 13.45
N ALA A 97 15.63 1.15 12.40
CA ALA A 97 15.03 2.50 12.48
C ALA A 97 13.51 2.44 12.66
N CYS A 98 12.85 1.42 12.12
CA CYS A 98 11.43 1.21 12.28
C CYS A 98 11.08 0.66 13.67
N VAL A 99 11.78 -0.36 14.16
CA VAL A 99 11.43 -1.05 15.42
C VAL A 99 11.76 -0.25 16.66
N ASN A 100 12.91 0.43 16.69
CA ASN A 100 13.36 1.11 17.89
C ASN A 100 12.63 2.43 18.06
N ASP A 101 12.19 2.70 19.29
CA ASP A 101 11.86 4.06 19.68
C ASP A 101 13.12 4.93 19.63
N HIS A 102 12.94 6.16 19.17
CA HIS A 102 13.99 7.15 19.07
C HIS A 102 13.86 8.10 20.26
N PRO A 103 14.54 7.86 21.40
CA PRO A 103 14.33 8.65 22.63
C PRO A 103 14.73 10.12 22.50
N ASN A 104 15.47 10.49 21.45
CA ASN A 104 15.83 11.87 21.11
C ASN A 104 14.92 12.49 20.05
N TYR A 105 13.96 11.73 19.53
CA TYR A 105 13.00 12.21 18.54
C TYR A 105 12.00 13.10 19.24
N THR A 106 12.07 14.38 18.94
CA THR A 106 11.13 15.35 19.46
C THR A 106 9.98 15.51 18.49
N TYR A 107 8.92 16.16 18.96
CA TYR A 107 7.83 16.61 18.11
C TYR A 107 8.29 17.35 16.84
N TYR A 108 9.38 18.11 16.92
CA TYR A 108 9.90 18.90 15.78
C TYR A 108 10.63 18.05 14.75
N ASP A 109 10.99 16.81 15.08
CA ASP A 109 11.65 15.89 14.17
C ASP A 109 10.64 15.07 13.33
N ALA A 110 9.35 15.15 13.65
CA ALA A 110 8.27 14.46 12.96
C ALA A 110 8.22 14.81 11.45
N PRO A 111 8.05 13.83 10.54
CA PRO A 111 8.13 14.10 9.11
C PRO A 111 6.99 15.02 8.65
N GLU A 112 5.83 14.93 9.29
CA GLU A 112 4.69 15.81 9.04
C GLU A 112 5.06 17.26 9.30
N ARG A 113 5.82 17.56 10.36
CA ARG A 113 6.23 18.93 10.68
C ARG A 113 7.19 19.49 9.64
N GLN A 114 8.14 18.68 9.17
CA GLN A 114 9.03 19.10 8.08
C GLN A 114 8.26 19.37 6.79
N ILE A 115 7.25 18.54 6.47
CA ILE A 115 6.36 18.78 5.34
C ILE A 115 5.54 20.06 5.54
N LEU A 116 5.02 20.33 6.74
CA LEU A 116 4.30 21.57 7.02
C LEU A 116 5.19 22.80 6.84
N GLU A 117 6.45 22.76 7.30
CA GLU A 117 7.40 23.87 7.10
C GLU A 117 7.74 24.09 5.62
N GLU A 118 7.93 23.01 4.86
CA GLU A 118 8.29 23.06 3.44
C GLU A 118 7.13 23.54 2.55
N PHE A 119 5.89 23.16 2.89
CA PHE A 119 4.70 23.44 2.08
C PHE A 119 3.83 24.57 2.64
N GLY A 120 4.39 25.44 3.49
CA GLY A 120 3.73 26.68 3.92
C GLY A 120 2.53 26.46 4.85
N GLY A 121 2.63 25.50 5.77
CA GLY A 121 1.65 25.22 6.82
C GLY A 121 0.42 24.43 6.36
N LEU A 122 -0.53 24.21 7.28
CA LEU A 122 -1.78 23.51 7.06
C LEU A 122 -2.98 24.41 7.43
N PRO A 123 -3.76 24.90 6.46
CA PRO A 123 -4.89 25.80 6.70
C PRO A 123 -5.93 25.29 7.70
N LEU A 124 -6.05 23.97 7.86
CA LEU A 124 -6.94 23.35 8.85
C LEU A 124 -6.64 23.79 10.29
N ILE A 125 -5.36 24.05 10.59
CA ILE A 125 -4.86 24.27 11.94
C ILE A 125 -4.17 25.62 12.10
N ASP A 126 -3.80 26.30 11.01
CA ASP A 126 -3.10 27.57 11.02
C ASP A 126 -3.71 28.56 10.02
N ASP A 127 -4.31 29.65 10.53
CA ASP A 127 -4.92 30.71 9.72
C ASP A 127 -3.89 31.52 8.92
N THR A 128 -2.60 31.42 9.27
CA THR A 128 -1.51 32.08 8.56
C THR A 128 -0.86 31.21 7.48
N ALA A 129 -1.28 29.95 7.38
CA ALA A 129 -0.78 29.03 6.36
C ALA A 129 -1.16 29.49 4.95
N GLU A 130 -0.29 29.19 3.99
CA GLU A 130 -0.60 29.36 2.58
C GLU A 130 -1.83 28.54 2.21
N GLU A 131 -2.76 29.13 1.48
CA GLU A 131 -4.07 28.51 1.25
C GLU A 131 -4.06 27.47 0.13
N LYS A 132 -3.09 27.57 -0.79
CA LYS A 132 -3.09 26.84 -2.07
C LYS A 132 -1.81 26.04 -2.25
N LEU A 133 -1.94 24.84 -2.83
CA LEU A 133 -0.84 24.10 -3.44
C LEU A 133 -0.93 24.22 -4.96
N THR A 134 0.23 24.35 -5.60
CA THR A 134 0.36 24.16 -7.05
C THR A 134 0.30 22.68 -7.40
N TRP A 135 -0.13 22.33 -8.62
CA TRP A 135 -0.07 20.95 -9.11
C TRP A 135 1.35 20.38 -9.02
N THR A 136 2.38 21.16 -9.33
CA THR A 136 3.79 20.75 -9.16
C THR A 136 4.11 20.35 -7.72
N GLN A 137 3.65 21.09 -6.71
CA GLN A 137 3.83 20.73 -5.30
C GLN A 137 3.07 19.44 -4.92
N ILE A 138 1.85 19.25 -5.45
CA ILE A 138 1.10 18.00 -5.29
C ILE A 138 1.91 16.83 -5.90
N GLY A 139 2.50 17.03 -7.08
CA GLY A 139 3.37 16.05 -7.73
C GLY A 139 4.65 15.76 -6.93
N GLN A 140 5.26 16.77 -6.30
CA GLN A 140 6.43 16.59 -5.43
C GLN A 140 6.11 15.73 -4.21
N LEU A 141 4.96 15.94 -3.56
CA LEU A 141 4.50 15.10 -2.45
C LEU A 141 4.27 13.66 -2.90
N ALA A 142 3.55 13.49 -4.02
CA ALA A 142 3.30 12.16 -4.58
C ALA A 142 4.59 11.41 -4.94
N GLY A 143 5.52 12.07 -5.64
CA GLY A 143 6.80 11.47 -6.02
C GLY A 143 7.72 11.17 -4.83
N ARG A 144 7.72 12.03 -3.81
CA ARG A 144 8.58 11.85 -2.62
C ARG A 144 8.12 10.71 -1.72
N PHE A 145 6.81 10.55 -1.53
CA PHE A 145 6.26 9.57 -0.59
C PHE A 145 5.64 8.34 -1.26
N GLY A 146 5.49 8.34 -2.59
CA GLY A 146 4.80 7.26 -3.31
C GLY A 146 3.29 7.24 -3.04
N ILE A 147 2.71 8.36 -2.59
CA ILE A 147 1.30 8.47 -2.23
C ILE A 147 0.55 9.21 -3.34
N HIS A 148 -0.25 8.46 -4.11
CA HIS A 148 -1.16 9.04 -5.09
C HIS A 148 -2.18 9.96 -4.40
N GLN A 149 -2.54 11.05 -5.08
CA GLN A 149 -3.39 12.10 -4.48
C GLN A 149 -4.78 12.15 -5.14
N MET A 150 -4.80 12.32 -6.45
CA MET A 150 -6.04 12.41 -7.26
C MET A 150 -5.97 11.52 -8.49
N PHE A 151 -4.76 11.36 -9.03
CA PHE A 151 -4.45 10.46 -10.13
C PHE A 151 -3.45 9.42 -9.65
N GLU A 152 -3.73 8.16 -9.99
CA GLU A 152 -2.79 7.06 -9.82
C GLU A 152 -2.02 6.84 -11.10
N PHE A 153 -0.73 6.51 -10.96
CA PHE A 153 0.21 6.36 -12.06
C PHE A 153 0.90 5.02 -11.97
N MET A 154 0.84 4.24 -13.04
CA MET A 154 1.49 2.93 -13.12
C MET A 154 2.25 2.81 -14.43
N VAL A 155 3.48 2.32 -14.37
CA VAL A 155 4.25 1.99 -15.58
C VAL A 155 3.96 0.54 -15.94
N THR A 156 3.38 0.29 -17.10
CA THR A 156 3.06 -1.06 -17.57
C THR A 156 3.66 -1.33 -18.95
N ASN A 157 3.69 -2.59 -19.36
CA ASN A 157 4.11 -3.03 -20.68
C ASN A 157 3.00 -3.82 -21.39
N PHE A 158 2.18 -3.16 -22.21
CA PHE A 158 1.20 -3.86 -23.06
C PHE A 158 1.85 -4.57 -24.25
N ASN A 159 3.12 -4.28 -24.52
CA ASN A 159 3.92 -4.89 -25.57
C ASN A 159 5.33 -5.17 -25.00
N PRO A 160 5.97 -6.29 -25.37
CA PRO A 160 7.33 -6.61 -24.91
C PRO A 160 8.39 -5.52 -25.19
N ASP A 161 8.18 -4.66 -26.18
CA ASP A 161 9.20 -3.72 -26.66
C ASP A 161 9.09 -2.29 -26.07
N TRP A 162 8.00 -1.95 -25.36
CA TRP A 162 7.82 -0.60 -24.82
C TRP A 162 6.95 -0.57 -23.56
N TYR A 163 7.28 0.37 -22.67
CA TYR A 163 6.52 0.71 -21.47
C TYR A 163 5.64 1.93 -21.74
N ILE A 164 4.43 1.94 -21.20
CA ILE A 164 3.53 3.10 -21.19
C ILE A 164 3.23 3.53 -19.78
N LEU A 165 3.07 4.84 -19.59
CA LEU A 165 2.49 5.39 -18.37
C LEU A 165 0.98 5.26 -18.43
N LEU A 166 0.42 4.46 -17.53
CA LEU A 166 -0.99 4.43 -17.22
C LEU A 166 -1.30 5.58 -16.26
N MET A 167 -2.40 6.27 -16.51
CA MET A 167 -3.03 7.14 -15.55
C MET A 167 -4.46 6.69 -15.34
N MET A 168 -4.82 6.54 -14.07
CA MET A 168 -6.18 6.25 -13.65
C MET A 168 -6.63 7.26 -12.62
N TRP A 169 -7.94 7.38 -12.42
CA TRP A 169 -8.41 8.08 -11.24
C TRP A 169 -7.93 7.31 -10.02
N ASP A 170 -7.45 8.03 -9.02
CA ASP A 170 -7.24 7.45 -7.71
C ASP A 170 -8.64 7.06 -7.20
N SER A 171 -8.95 5.77 -7.35
CA SER A 171 -10.27 5.20 -7.10
C SER A 171 -10.50 4.99 -5.61
N TRP A 172 -9.42 5.13 -4.81
CA TRP A 172 -9.36 4.66 -3.43
C TRP A 172 -9.68 3.16 -3.37
N GLU A 173 -9.75 2.50 -4.54
CA GLU A 173 -9.66 1.07 -4.70
C GLU A 173 -8.21 0.70 -4.48
N GLU A 174 -8.06 -0.39 -3.73
CA GLU A 174 -6.78 -0.86 -3.23
C GLU A 174 -5.74 -0.83 -4.36
N PRO A 175 -4.45 -0.78 -4.06
CA PRO A 175 -3.50 -1.51 -4.87
C PRO A 175 -3.91 -3.00 -4.83
N GLU A 176 -4.90 -3.40 -5.63
CA GLU A 176 -5.21 -4.79 -5.94
C GLU A 176 -4.13 -5.27 -6.90
N MET A 177 -2.96 -5.65 -6.39
CA MET A 177 -2.14 -6.63 -7.10
C MET A 177 -1.54 -7.66 -6.12
N ILE A 178 -2.31 -8.76 -6.01
CA ILE A 178 -1.91 -10.13 -5.67
C ILE A 178 -1.52 -10.38 -4.21
N ARG A 179 -2.52 -10.40 -3.32
CA ARG A 179 -2.74 -11.56 -2.44
C ARG A 179 -4.24 -11.87 -2.33
N PRO A 180 -4.70 -13.06 -2.75
CA PRO A 180 -6.08 -13.47 -2.57
C PRO A 180 -6.30 -13.85 -1.10
N ASP A 181 -6.64 -12.87 -0.23
CA ASP A 181 -6.70 -12.98 1.24
C ASP A 181 -5.37 -13.49 1.86
N SER A 182 -4.93 -13.23 3.08
CA SER A 182 -5.50 -12.59 4.26
C SER A 182 -4.35 -11.86 4.96
N ALA A 183 -4.22 -10.59 4.61
CA ALA A 183 -4.00 -9.48 5.54
C ALA A 183 -3.71 -8.27 4.67
N LYS A 184 -4.73 -7.43 4.52
CA LYS A 184 -4.61 -6.15 3.84
C LYS A 184 -3.48 -5.35 4.49
N THR A 185 -2.66 -4.67 3.68
CA THR A 185 -1.65 -3.75 4.22
C THR A 185 -2.35 -2.63 5.02
N TYR A 186 -1.60 -1.94 5.88
CA TYR A 186 -2.17 -0.79 6.61
C TYR A 186 -2.77 0.27 5.68
N ASP A 187 -2.13 0.51 4.54
CA ASP A 187 -2.62 1.43 3.52
C ASP A 187 -3.96 0.97 2.95
N GLN A 188 -4.08 -0.32 2.59
CA GLN A 188 -5.33 -0.91 2.11
C GLN A 188 -6.46 -0.84 3.15
N LEU A 189 -6.16 -1.07 4.43
CA LEU A 189 -7.15 -0.98 5.51
C LEU A 189 -7.58 0.45 5.83
N LEU A 190 -6.65 1.41 5.76
CA LEU A 190 -6.96 2.84 5.81
C LEU A 190 -7.92 3.19 4.66
N GLU A 191 -7.56 2.85 3.42
CA GLU A 191 -8.34 3.09 2.20
C GLU A 191 -9.75 2.49 2.24
N GLU A 192 -9.90 1.24 2.69
CA GLU A 192 -11.22 0.63 2.91
C GLU A 192 -12.08 1.40 3.90
N SER A 193 -11.46 1.90 4.94
CA SER A 193 -12.18 2.56 6.01
C SER A 193 -12.58 3.98 5.61
N PHE A 194 -11.77 4.66 4.79
CA PHE A 194 -12.17 5.86 4.05
C PHE A 194 -13.39 5.59 3.15
N LYS A 195 -13.40 4.49 2.38
CA LYS A 195 -14.55 4.09 1.54
C LYS A 195 -15.83 3.89 2.36
N ARG A 196 -15.74 3.23 3.52
CA ARG A 196 -16.89 3.03 4.42
C ARG A 196 -17.44 4.35 4.93
N ALA A 197 -16.57 5.29 5.32
CA ALA A 197 -16.98 6.62 5.78
C ALA A 197 -17.72 7.40 4.68
N ALA A 198 -17.26 7.31 3.44
CA ALA A 198 -17.86 8.00 2.30
C ALA A 198 -19.21 7.41 1.82
N ARG A 199 -19.46 6.11 2.02
CA ARG A 199 -20.71 5.44 1.59
C ARG A 199 -21.91 5.66 2.52
N ARG A 200 -21.74 6.28 3.70
CA ARG A 200 -22.85 6.48 4.67
C ARG A 200 -23.81 7.61 4.24
N PRO A 201 -25.15 7.43 4.31
CA PRO A 201 -26.12 8.45 3.89
C PRO A 201 -26.10 9.76 4.70
N ASN A 202 -25.65 9.72 5.97
CA ASN A 202 -25.45 10.89 6.85
C ASN A 202 -23.98 11.37 6.91
N SER A 203 -23.13 10.99 5.95
CA SER A 203 -21.67 11.25 5.93
C SER A 203 -21.25 12.72 5.78
N ARG A 204 -22.18 13.64 5.53
CA ARG A 204 -21.88 15.07 5.34
C ARG A 204 -21.44 15.79 6.62
N LEU A 205 -21.69 15.19 7.79
CA LEU A 205 -21.29 15.73 9.09
C LEU A 205 -20.23 14.82 9.70
N LEU A 206 -19.23 15.41 10.35
CA LEU A 206 -18.36 14.65 11.23
C LEU A 206 -19.19 14.06 12.37
N SER A 207 -18.97 12.79 12.65
CA SER A 207 -19.51 12.13 13.81
C SER A 207 -18.48 12.19 14.94
N GLU A 208 -18.96 12.40 16.16
CA GLU A 208 -18.11 12.32 17.36
C GLU A 208 -17.62 10.88 17.61
N ASP A 209 -18.42 9.89 17.19
CA ASP A 209 -18.17 8.47 17.48
C ASP A 209 -17.66 7.68 16.27
N ASP A 210 -17.61 8.26 15.07
CA ASP A 210 -17.08 7.57 13.90
C ASP A 210 -15.55 7.39 14.04
N PRO A 211 -15.02 6.16 14.01
CA PRO A 211 -13.61 5.90 14.29
C PRO A 211 -12.66 6.68 13.38
N PHE A 212 -13.03 6.87 12.12
CA PHE A 212 -12.20 7.58 11.16
C PHE A 212 -12.20 9.10 11.43
N ASP A 213 -13.36 9.66 11.79
CA ASP A 213 -13.45 11.05 12.19
C ASP A 213 -12.70 11.32 13.51
N VAL A 214 -12.69 10.37 14.45
CA VAL A 214 -11.87 10.42 15.68
C VAL A 214 -10.38 10.43 15.33
N PHE A 215 -9.95 9.54 14.43
CA PHE A 215 -8.56 9.45 13.98
C PHE A 215 -8.06 10.75 13.34
N LEU A 216 -8.83 11.30 12.38
CA LEU A 216 -8.55 12.58 11.75
C LEU A 216 -8.40 13.72 12.77
N ARG A 217 -9.27 13.78 13.78
CA ARG A 217 -9.18 14.80 14.84
C ARG A 217 -7.95 14.62 15.70
N LYS A 218 -7.58 13.39 16.07
CA LYS A 218 -6.37 13.10 16.87
C LYS A 218 -5.11 13.57 16.15
N ILE A 219 -4.93 13.18 14.88
CA ILE A 219 -3.78 13.63 14.08
C ILE A 219 -3.77 15.15 13.93
N SER A 220 -4.91 15.75 13.54
CA SER A 220 -4.98 17.20 13.33
C SER A 220 -4.68 17.99 14.62
N THR A 221 -5.14 17.48 15.77
CA THR A 221 -4.89 18.11 17.08
C THR A 221 -3.42 17.99 17.48
N HIS A 222 -2.80 16.83 17.27
CA HIS A 222 -1.37 16.62 17.51
C HIS A 222 -0.51 17.53 16.65
N LEU A 223 -0.84 17.67 15.35
CA LEU A 223 -0.16 18.59 14.44
C LEU A 223 -0.33 20.06 14.81
N LEU A 224 -1.45 20.41 15.46
CA LEU A 224 -1.70 21.76 15.95
C LEU A 224 -0.88 22.07 17.22
N CYS A 225 -0.85 21.16 18.21
CA CYS A 225 -0.32 21.48 19.54
C CYS A 225 0.54 20.39 20.19
N PRO A 226 1.87 20.60 20.31
CA PRO A 226 2.76 19.64 20.98
C PRO A 226 2.70 19.64 22.51
N ARG A 227 2.08 20.65 23.13
CA ARG A 227 1.84 20.72 24.58
C ARG A 227 0.49 21.35 24.84
N ASP A 228 -0.28 20.71 25.72
CA ASP A 228 -1.68 21.00 26.05
C ASP A 228 -1.97 22.50 26.30
N ASN A 229 -2.65 23.16 25.35
CA ASN A 229 -3.82 24.03 25.58
C ASN A 229 -4.35 24.63 24.26
N CYS A 230 -5.06 23.84 23.46
CA CYS A 230 -5.60 24.29 22.16
C CYS A 230 -7.09 23.98 22.00
N THR A 231 -7.84 24.15 23.08
CA THR A 231 -9.29 23.95 23.12
C THR A 231 -10.06 24.88 22.19
N ASP A 232 -9.51 26.05 21.86
CA ASP A 232 -10.24 27.10 21.12
C ASP A 232 -10.35 26.86 19.61
N ARG A 233 -9.64 25.87 19.05
CA ARG A 233 -9.65 25.54 17.60
C ARG A 233 -10.38 24.25 17.22
N ALA A 234 -10.94 23.51 18.18
CA ALA A 234 -11.62 22.23 17.93
C ALA A 234 -12.81 22.36 16.94
N ALA A 235 -13.57 23.46 17.01
CA ALA A 235 -14.69 23.70 16.11
C ALA A 235 -14.23 23.99 14.67
N GLN A 236 -13.14 24.75 14.51
CA GLN A 236 -12.55 25.05 13.20
C GLN A 236 -11.97 23.79 12.54
N ILE A 237 -11.25 22.97 13.31
CA ILE A 237 -10.76 21.66 12.84
C ILE A 237 -11.93 20.81 12.37
N SER A 238 -13.03 20.79 13.12
CA SER A 238 -14.21 20.00 12.76
C SER A 238 -14.88 20.49 11.46
N ASP A 239 -15.06 21.80 11.26
CA ASP A 239 -15.63 22.32 10.00
C ASP A 239 -14.72 22.02 8.81
N GLY A 240 -13.41 22.22 8.97
CA GLY A 240 -12.43 21.95 7.91
C GLY A 240 -12.35 20.47 7.54
N LEU A 241 -12.36 19.57 8.53
CA LEU A 241 -12.36 18.13 8.31
C LEU A 241 -13.67 17.65 7.62
N ALA A 242 -14.82 18.26 7.91
CA ALA A 242 -16.07 17.94 7.21
C ALA A 242 -15.98 18.28 5.70
N LYS A 243 -15.37 19.43 5.35
CA LYS A 243 -15.12 19.82 3.95
C LYS A 243 -14.16 18.86 3.25
N VAL A 244 -13.08 18.47 3.93
CA VAL A 244 -12.12 17.48 3.42
C VAL A 244 -12.82 16.15 3.15
N LYS A 245 -13.65 15.67 4.08
CA LYS A 245 -14.43 14.44 3.92
C LYS A 245 -15.37 14.48 2.71
N GLU A 246 -16.05 15.60 2.48
CA GLU A 246 -16.90 15.77 1.29
C GLU A 246 -16.09 15.77 0.00
N PHE A 247 -14.93 16.44 -0.02
CA PHE A 247 -14.01 16.40 -1.16
C PHE A 247 -13.56 14.98 -1.49
N MET A 248 -13.16 14.21 -0.47
CA MET A 248 -12.76 12.80 -0.61
C MET A 248 -13.89 11.93 -1.15
N ARG A 249 -15.13 12.15 -0.67
CA ARG A 249 -16.32 11.44 -1.15
C ARG A 249 -16.58 11.71 -2.63
N LEU A 250 -16.42 12.96 -3.07
CA LEU A 250 -16.60 13.34 -4.48
C LEU A 250 -15.47 12.80 -5.34
N LEU A 251 -14.22 12.81 -4.85
CA LEU A 251 -13.07 12.24 -5.55
C LEU A 251 -13.24 10.72 -5.76
N MET A 252 -13.69 9.99 -4.74
CA MET A 252 -14.05 8.56 -4.85
C MET A 252 -15.16 8.30 -5.88
N ALA A 253 -16.08 9.24 -6.05
CA ALA A 253 -17.11 9.18 -7.08
C ALA A 253 -16.60 9.60 -8.47
N LYS A 254 -15.27 9.59 -8.68
CA LYS A 254 -14.55 10.00 -9.90
C LYS A 254 -14.58 11.51 -10.17
N GLY A 255 -14.95 12.33 -9.20
CA GLY A 255 -15.06 13.78 -9.32
C GLY A 255 -16.48 14.27 -9.61
N ILE A 256 -16.59 15.44 -10.26
CA ILE A 256 -17.85 16.08 -10.64
C ILE A 256 -17.93 16.15 -12.16
N ALA A 257 -18.77 15.31 -12.77
CA ALA A 257 -19.03 15.32 -14.21
C ALA A 257 -19.85 16.55 -14.64
N ASP A 258 -19.77 16.89 -15.92
CA ASP A 258 -20.64 17.86 -16.61
C ASP A 258 -21.27 17.16 -17.82
N ASP A 259 -22.58 17.30 -18.00
CA ASP A 259 -23.33 16.67 -19.10
C ASP A 259 -22.82 17.08 -20.49
N ASN A 260 -22.13 18.22 -20.62
CA ASN A 260 -21.59 18.73 -21.89
C ASN A 260 -20.08 18.51 -22.05
N MET A 261 -19.47 17.78 -21.12
CA MET A 261 -18.04 17.51 -21.11
C MET A 261 -17.59 16.70 -22.34
N VAL A 262 -16.40 17.02 -22.85
CA VAL A 262 -15.72 16.20 -23.87
C VAL A 262 -14.49 15.55 -23.23
N PRO A 263 -14.46 14.21 -23.05
CA PRO A 263 -13.29 13.55 -22.50
C PRO A 263 -12.09 13.61 -23.47
N PRO A 264 -10.85 13.57 -22.95
CA PRO A 264 -9.66 13.43 -23.79
C PRO A 264 -9.63 12.06 -24.48
N LYS A 265 -8.74 11.89 -25.46
CA LYS A 265 -8.48 10.56 -26.04
C LYS A 265 -7.90 9.63 -24.98
N ALA A 266 -8.13 8.32 -25.11
CA ALA A 266 -7.58 7.33 -24.18
C ALA A 266 -6.06 7.17 -24.31
N VAL A 267 -5.50 7.28 -25.51
CA VAL A 267 -4.04 7.34 -25.75
C VAL A 267 -3.74 8.67 -26.39
N LEU A 268 -2.82 9.43 -25.80
CA LEU A 268 -2.41 10.74 -26.27
C LEU A 268 -1.04 11.15 -25.72
N THR A 269 -0.42 12.14 -26.35
CA THR A 269 0.79 12.78 -25.82
C THR A 269 0.45 13.78 -24.70
N LEU A 270 1.41 14.09 -23.82
CA LEU A 270 1.22 15.14 -22.80
C LEU A 270 0.93 16.50 -23.42
N LYS A 271 1.44 16.77 -24.63
CA LYS A 271 1.09 17.95 -25.41
C LYS A 271 -0.40 17.99 -25.76
N GLU A 272 -0.91 16.90 -26.33
CA GLU A 272 -2.35 16.79 -26.66
C GLU A 272 -3.23 16.87 -25.41
N LEU A 273 -2.78 16.28 -24.29
CA LEU A 273 -3.48 16.37 -23.01
C LEU A 273 -3.50 17.81 -22.47
N GLN A 274 -2.38 18.53 -22.60
CA GLN A 274 -2.28 19.93 -22.22
C GLN A 274 -3.20 20.81 -23.06
N GLU A 275 -3.16 20.66 -24.39
CA GLU A 275 -4.05 21.37 -25.32
C GLU A 275 -5.53 21.13 -24.96
N TRP A 276 -5.89 19.87 -24.69
CA TRP A 276 -7.25 19.53 -24.23
C TRP A 276 -7.60 20.20 -22.89
N SER A 277 -6.74 20.13 -21.88
CA SER A 277 -7.04 20.75 -20.58
C SER A 277 -7.12 22.27 -20.65
N ASP A 278 -6.32 22.90 -21.51
CA ASP A 278 -6.36 24.35 -21.73
C ASP A 278 -7.65 24.77 -22.45
N GLU A 279 -8.16 23.95 -23.38
CA GLU A 279 -9.46 24.20 -24.01
C GLU A 279 -10.62 24.08 -23.01
N GLN A 280 -10.55 23.12 -22.09
CA GLN A 280 -11.62 22.91 -21.09
C GLN A 280 -11.55 23.90 -19.92
N PHE A 281 -10.34 24.29 -19.47
CA PHE A 281 -10.13 25.01 -18.20
C PHE A 281 -9.25 26.27 -18.32
N GLY A 282 -8.67 26.59 -19.48
CA GLY A 282 -7.63 27.61 -19.66
C GLY A 282 -8.03 29.07 -19.39
N GLY A 283 -9.31 29.34 -19.15
CA GLY A 283 -9.79 30.65 -18.65
C GLY A 283 -9.56 30.87 -17.15
N GLU A 284 -9.23 29.82 -16.39
CA GLU A 284 -9.10 29.84 -14.93
C GLU A 284 -7.68 29.43 -14.52
N VAL A 285 -6.80 30.42 -14.30
CA VAL A 285 -5.40 30.24 -13.83
C VAL A 285 -5.33 29.38 -12.57
N ASP A 286 -6.40 29.34 -11.78
CA ASP A 286 -6.41 28.61 -10.53
C ASP A 286 -6.54 27.09 -10.67
N VAL A 287 -6.98 26.60 -11.84
CA VAL A 287 -7.24 25.18 -12.15
C VAL A 287 -6.19 24.62 -13.11
N SER A 288 -5.54 25.47 -13.90
CA SER A 288 -4.63 25.06 -14.97
C SER A 288 -3.50 24.19 -14.44
N ILE A 289 -3.55 22.90 -14.79
CA ILE A 289 -2.48 21.95 -14.56
C ILE A 289 -1.49 22.06 -15.72
N ASN A 290 -0.20 22.11 -15.41
CA ASN A 290 0.84 21.81 -16.38
C ASN A 290 1.20 20.33 -16.22
N TRP A 291 0.76 19.50 -17.17
CA TRP A 291 0.93 18.04 -17.09
C TRP A 291 2.39 17.62 -17.12
N VAL A 292 3.22 18.35 -17.87
CA VAL A 292 4.67 18.07 -17.93
C VAL A 292 5.30 18.37 -16.57
N ASP A 293 5.05 19.54 -15.98
CA ASP A 293 5.62 19.90 -14.67
C ASP A 293 5.09 19.00 -13.54
N TYR A 294 3.82 18.61 -13.61
CA TYR A 294 3.20 17.72 -12.63
C TYR A 294 3.84 16.32 -12.64
N LEU A 295 3.95 15.72 -13.82
CA LEU A 295 4.57 14.41 -13.98
C LEU A 295 6.08 14.44 -13.76
N ASP A 296 6.77 15.50 -14.21
CA ASP A 296 8.20 15.68 -13.93
C ASP A 296 8.45 15.69 -12.42
N ALA A 297 7.62 16.42 -11.65
CA ALA A 297 7.71 16.44 -10.19
C ALA A 297 7.51 15.04 -9.56
N ILE A 298 6.59 14.23 -10.07
CA ILE A 298 6.35 12.86 -9.60
C ILE A 298 7.55 11.95 -9.89
N PHE A 299 8.08 11.99 -11.11
CA PHE A 299 9.13 11.07 -11.55
C PHE A 299 10.56 11.55 -11.27
N LYS A 300 10.72 12.78 -10.77
CA LYS A 300 12.01 13.38 -10.43
C LYS A 300 12.89 12.50 -9.51
N PRO A 301 12.38 11.84 -8.46
CA PRO A 301 13.19 10.95 -7.62
C PRO A 301 13.76 9.75 -8.39
N GLY A 302 13.04 9.29 -9.43
CA GLY A 302 13.49 8.25 -10.35
C GLY A 302 14.49 8.73 -11.41
N GLY A 303 14.76 10.04 -11.49
CA GLY A 303 15.67 10.63 -12.48
C GLY A 303 15.15 10.55 -13.92
N VAL A 304 13.83 10.40 -14.10
CA VAL A 304 13.20 10.39 -15.43
C VAL A 304 12.89 11.83 -15.84
N ASN A 305 13.26 12.19 -17.06
CA ASN A 305 12.97 13.51 -17.62
C ASN A 305 11.68 13.44 -18.45
N ILE A 306 10.62 14.12 -17.98
CA ILE A 306 9.33 14.13 -18.67
C ILE A 306 9.33 15.23 -19.75
N THR A 307 8.73 14.94 -20.90
CA THR A 307 8.63 15.89 -22.04
C THR A 307 7.21 15.90 -22.57
N ASP A 308 6.83 16.94 -23.30
CA ASP A 308 5.50 17.09 -23.89
C ASP A 308 5.15 15.98 -24.91
N GLY A 309 6.15 15.37 -25.54
CA GLY A 309 6.00 14.23 -26.44
C GLY A 309 5.75 12.88 -25.76
N PHE A 310 5.72 12.80 -24.43
CA PHE A 310 5.52 11.55 -23.71
C PHE A 310 4.09 11.02 -23.94
N GLU A 311 3.96 9.75 -24.33
CA GLU A 311 2.64 9.11 -24.51
C GLU A 311 2.11 8.56 -23.18
N ILE A 312 0.84 8.82 -22.91
CA ILE A 312 0.12 8.35 -21.71
C ILE A 312 -1.15 7.62 -22.12
N TYR A 313 -1.52 6.60 -21.35
CA TYR A 313 -2.79 5.90 -21.48
C TYR A 313 -3.70 6.19 -20.30
N LEU A 314 -4.84 6.80 -20.58
CA LEU A 314 -5.89 7.10 -19.62
C LEU A 314 -6.87 5.92 -19.58
N THR A 315 -6.93 5.22 -18.46
CA THR A 315 -7.85 4.07 -18.29
C THR A 315 -9.30 4.52 -18.19
N ASP A 316 -9.52 5.73 -17.65
CA ASP A 316 -10.82 6.40 -17.57
C ASP A 316 -10.64 7.87 -18.00
N PRO A 317 -10.75 8.18 -19.30
CA PRO A 317 -10.58 9.54 -19.78
C PRO A 317 -11.59 10.53 -19.15
N GLU A 318 -12.79 10.06 -18.81
CA GLU A 318 -13.85 10.91 -18.26
C GLU A 318 -13.51 11.43 -16.85
N SER A 319 -12.82 10.63 -16.05
CA SER A 319 -12.45 11.03 -14.70
C SER A 319 -11.46 12.19 -14.70
N VAL A 320 -10.64 12.36 -15.75
CA VAL A 320 -9.67 13.45 -15.84
C VAL A 320 -10.37 14.81 -15.74
N TYR A 321 -11.41 15.03 -16.54
CA TYR A 321 -12.19 16.26 -16.45
C TYR A 321 -12.90 16.35 -15.11
N SER A 322 -13.55 15.27 -14.69
CA SER A 322 -14.41 15.28 -13.49
C SER A 322 -13.61 15.63 -12.23
N ILE A 323 -12.35 15.18 -12.14
CA ILE A 323 -11.42 15.51 -11.06
C ILE A 323 -10.96 16.98 -11.16
N LEU A 324 -10.54 17.45 -12.34
CA LEU A 324 -10.15 18.85 -12.52
C LEU A 324 -11.31 19.81 -12.20
N ASN A 325 -12.53 19.44 -12.59
CA ASN A 325 -13.74 20.19 -12.30
C ASN A 325 -14.10 20.15 -10.80
N LEU A 326 -13.84 19.04 -10.11
CA LEU A 326 -13.97 18.97 -8.65
C LEU A 326 -12.98 19.92 -7.97
N VAL A 327 -11.70 19.90 -8.36
CA VAL A 327 -10.68 20.82 -7.80
C VAL A 327 -11.07 22.27 -8.02
N ARG A 328 -11.54 22.60 -9.23
CA ARG A 328 -12.04 23.94 -9.59
C ARG A 328 -13.17 24.44 -8.71
N GLN A 329 -14.13 23.56 -8.41
CA GLN A 329 -15.31 23.90 -7.59
C GLN A 329 -15.02 23.86 -6.08
N THR A 330 -13.82 23.46 -5.68
CA THR A 330 -13.44 23.30 -4.27
C THR A 330 -12.56 24.45 -3.80
N ASP A 331 -12.81 24.96 -2.60
CA ASP A 331 -11.96 25.95 -1.96
C ASP A 331 -10.50 25.45 -1.82
N ALA A 332 -9.53 26.29 -2.18
CA ALA A 332 -8.11 25.92 -2.23
C ALA A 332 -7.58 25.36 -0.89
N LYS A 333 -8.06 25.89 0.26
CA LYS A 333 -7.68 25.38 1.58
C LYS A 333 -8.13 23.95 1.77
N THR A 334 -9.32 23.62 1.26
CA THR A 334 -9.86 22.26 1.36
C THR A 334 -9.02 21.29 0.53
N VAL A 335 -8.60 21.68 -0.68
CA VAL A 335 -7.72 20.86 -1.52
C VAL A 335 -6.36 20.66 -0.86
N LYS A 336 -5.75 21.73 -0.31
CA LYS A 336 -4.47 21.64 0.41
C LYS A 336 -4.57 20.78 1.66
N ASN A 337 -5.63 20.97 2.46
CA ASN A 337 -5.89 20.17 3.65
C ASN A 337 -6.03 18.68 3.30
N PHE A 338 -6.75 18.37 2.22
CA PHE A 338 -6.88 17.00 1.72
C PHE A 338 -5.51 16.39 1.38
N VAL A 339 -4.72 17.06 0.53
CA VAL A 339 -3.43 16.52 0.05
C VAL A 339 -2.46 16.25 1.22
N LEU A 340 -2.35 17.20 2.15
CA LEU A 340 -1.46 17.06 3.30
C LEU A 340 -1.97 16.00 4.28
N LEU A 341 -3.26 16.02 4.63
CA LEU A 341 -3.81 15.02 5.54
C LEU A 341 -3.74 13.61 4.95
N ARG A 342 -4.02 13.42 3.65
CA ARG A 342 -3.87 12.12 2.98
C ARG A 342 -2.46 11.59 3.12
N THR A 343 -1.47 12.45 2.88
CA THR A 343 -0.05 12.13 3.06
C THR A 343 0.24 11.69 4.50
N PHE A 344 -0.22 12.44 5.50
CA PHE A 344 0.02 12.13 6.91
C PHE A 344 -0.71 10.87 7.39
N LEU A 345 -1.90 10.59 6.87
CA LEU A 345 -2.70 9.41 7.25
C LEU A 345 -2.03 8.12 6.79
N LEU A 346 -1.49 8.09 5.57
CA LEU A 346 -0.75 6.94 5.04
C LEU A 346 0.65 6.82 5.66
N MET A 347 1.22 7.92 6.12
CA MET A 347 2.48 7.89 6.90
C MET A 347 2.28 7.54 8.38
N ALA A 348 1.05 7.49 8.88
CA ALA A 348 0.76 7.35 10.31
C ALA A 348 1.44 6.13 10.98
N PRO A 349 1.49 4.93 10.35
CA PRO A 349 2.19 3.79 10.95
C PRO A 349 3.71 4.00 11.09
N ASP A 350 4.29 4.92 10.34
CA ASP A 350 5.72 5.27 10.36
C ASP A 350 6.04 6.52 11.16
N SER A 351 5.02 7.20 11.65
CA SER A 351 5.13 8.47 12.36
C SER A 351 5.61 8.28 13.80
N ASP A 352 5.54 9.34 14.61
CA ASP A 352 5.84 9.30 16.03
C ASP A 352 4.85 8.42 16.82
N SER A 353 5.17 8.15 18.09
CA SER A 353 4.37 7.26 18.93
C SER A 353 2.92 7.71 19.10
N VAL A 354 2.64 9.02 19.10
CA VAL A 354 1.28 9.55 19.31
C VAL A 354 0.42 9.31 18.08
N VAL A 355 0.97 9.55 16.89
CA VAL A 355 0.26 9.30 15.63
C VAL A 355 0.07 7.80 15.40
N ARG A 356 1.07 6.97 15.74
CA ARG A 356 0.95 5.50 15.67
C ARG A 356 -0.11 4.96 16.62
N GLU A 357 -0.15 5.43 17.87
CA GLU A 357 -1.19 5.03 18.84
C GLU A 357 -2.58 5.42 18.33
N ALA A 358 -2.74 6.63 17.78
CA ALA A 358 -4.01 7.05 17.18
C ALA A 358 -4.44 6.16 16.00
N PHE A 359 -3.48 5.66 15.23
CA PHE A 359 -3.72 4.71 14.14
C PHE A 359 -4.14 3.32 14.66
N GLU A 360 -3.47 2.81 15.70
CA GLU A 360 -3.79 1.53 16.34
C GLU A 360 -5.18 1.55 16.98
N GLU A 361 -5.51 2.61 17.73
CA GLU A 361 -6.85 2.80 18.31
C GLU A 361 -7.95 2.86 17.25
N TYR A 362 -7.65 3.48 16.11
CA TYR A 362 -8.55 3.54 14.97
C TYR A 362 -8.83 2.14 14.39
N PHE A 363 -7.79 1.34 14.22
CA PHE A 363 -7.93 -0.04 13.73
C PHE A 363 -8.73 -0.89 14.71
N ASP A 364 -8.42 -0.80 16.01
CA ASP A 364 -9.18 -1.47 17.06
C ASP A 364 -10.67 -1.09 17.05
N ALA A 365 -10.98 0.21 16.91
CA ALA A 365 -12.35 0.70 16.85
C ALA A 365 -13.10 0.24 15.59
N MET A 366 -12.37 -0.04 14.50
CA MET A 366 -12.91 -0.61 13.27
C MET A 366 -13.04 -2.14 13.31
N GLY A 367 -12.60 -2.79 14.40
CA GLY A 367 -12.49 -4.24 14.51
C GLY A 367 -11.44 -4.84 13.57
N LEU A 368 -10.51 -4.00 13.11
CA LEU A 368 -9.39 -4.37 12.25
C LEU A 368 -8.19 -4.70 13.13
N LYS A 369 -7.38 -5.65 12.68
CA LYS A 369 -6.15 -6.01 13.38
C LYS A 369 -4.98 -5.24 12.80
N TYR A 370 -4.06 -4.88 13.67
CA TYR A 370 -2.76 -4.37 13.30
C TYR A 370 -1.67 -5.30 13.82
N TYR A 371 -0.51 -5.25 13.17
CA TYR A 371 0.66 -6.01 13.53
C TYR A 371 1.44 -5.35 14.66
N GLU A 372 1.94 -6.19 15.56
CA GLU A 372 2.98 -5.80 16.51
C GLU A 372 4.15 -5.10 15.79
N ARG A 373 4.80 -4.14 16.45
CA ARG A 373 5.76 -3.26 15.80
C ARG A 373 6.85 -4.00 15.02
N SER A 374 7.40 -5.05 15.62
CA SER A 374 8.44 -5.86 14.98
C SER A 374 7.96 -6.62 13.74
N GLU A 375 6.71 -7.08 13.74
CA GLU A 375 6.09 -7.73 12.60
C GLU A 375 5.79 -6.73 11.49
N TYR A 376 5.18 -5.58 11.82
CA TYR A 376 4.95 -4.49 10.86
C TYR A 376 6.25 -4.10 10.16
N CYS A 377 7.30 -3.83 10.93
CA CYS A 377 8.59 -3.44 10.38
C CYS A 377 9.25 -4.54 9.55
N THR A 378 9.05 -5.81 9.91
CA THR A 378 9.54 -6.94 9.11
C THR A 378 8.81 -6.99 7.78
N ARG A 379 7.46 -6.98 7.81
CA ARG A 379 6.62 -7.00 6.62
C ARG A 379 6.95 -5.84 5.69
N LYS A 380 7.06 -4.62 6.20
CA LYS A 380 7.45 -3.44 5.40
C LYS A 380 8.75 -3.63 4.62
N ILE A 381 9.74 -4.31 5.20
CA ILE A 381 11.02 -4.57 4.53
C ILE A 381 10.92 -5.74 3.54
N LEU A 382 10.12 -6.75 3.86
CA LEU A 382 9.97 -7.98 3.07
C LEU A 382 8.93 -7.91 1.95
N ASP A 383 7.93 -7.02 2.06
CA ASP A 383 6.80 -7.01 1.14
C ASP A 383 7.23 -6.62 -0.27
N VAL A 384 6.56 -7.14 -1.30
CA VAL A 384 6.93 -6.87 -2.70
C VAL A 384 5.68 -6.64 -3.50
N VAL A 385 5.28 -5.37 -3.67
CA VAL A 385 4.90 -4.66 -4.92
C VAL A 385 4.77 -3.16 -4.52
N ASP A 386 5.19 -2.24 -5.39
CA ASP A 386 4.94 -0.78 -5.32
C ASP A 386 5.32 0.00 -4.04
N THR A 387 5.97 -0.66 -3.07
CA THR A 387 6.58 -0.02 -1.90
C THR A 387 8.10 -0.04 -2.01
N ALA A 388 8.77 0.90 -1.34
CA ALA A 388 10.23 0.96 -1.25
C ALA A 388 10.78 -0.16 -0.34
N SER A 389 10.60 -1.43 -0.74
CA SER A 389 11.03 -2.58 0.05
C SER A 389 12.47 -2.98 -0.25
N LEU A 390 13.07 -3.75 0.67
CA LEU A 390 14.42 -4.30 0.53
C LEU A 390 14.39 -5.83 0.58
N SER A 391 13.28 -6.41 0.11
CA SER A 391 13.00 -7.83 0.12
C SER A 391 14.10 -8.63 -0.57
N PHE A 392 14.60 -8.18 -1.73
CA PHE A 392 15.71 -8.82 -2.44
C PHE A 392 17.01 -8.85 -1.63
N ALA A 393 17.25 -7.84 -0.79
CA ALA A 393 18.43 -7.82 0.08
C ALA A 393 18.32 -8.88 1.18
N VAL A 394 17.12 -9.11 1.70
CA VAL A 394 16.85 -10.17 2.70
C VAL A 394 16.83 -11.54 2.03
N ALA A 395 16.25 -11.65 0.83
CA ALA A 395 16.22 -12.88 0.05
C ALA A 395 17.62 -13.39 -0.29
N HIS A 396 18.58 -12.50 -0.56
CA HIS A 396 19.98 -12.87 -0.73
C HIS A 396 20.53 -13.62 0.49
N GLU A 397 20.29 -13.10 1.69
CA GLU A 397 20.72 -13.75 2.93
C GLU A 397 19.96 -15.06 3.17
N TYR A 398 18.65 -15.06 2.93
CA TYR A 398 17.80 -16.24 3.04
C TYR A 398 18.33 -17.38 2.15
N VAL A 399 18.66 -17.09 0.89
CA VAL A 399 19.18 -18.10 -0.05
C VAL A 399 20.52 -18.68 0.42
N ASN A 400 21.39 -17.87 1.00
CA ASN A 400 22.71 -18.32 1.45
C ASN A 400 22.66 -19.31 2.62
N TYR A 401 21.66 -19.19 3.51
CA TYR A 401 21.62 -19.95 4.76
C TYR A 401 20.42 -20.88 4.93
N HIS A 402 19.32 -20.60 4.25
CA HIS A 402 18.05 -21.32 4.40
C HIS A 402 17.62 -22.05 3.12
N PHE A 403 18.32 -21.84 2.01
CA PHE A 403 18.00 -22.48 0.73
C PHE A 403 19.12 -23.42 0.25
N ASN A 404 18.77 -24.63 -0.11
CA ASN A 404 19.72 -25.60 -0.69
C ASN A 404 19.52 -25.69 -2.19
N ILE A 405 20.35 -24.99 -2.95
CA ILE A 405 20.30 -24.97 -4.43
C ILE A 405 20.41 -26.36 -5.06
N ASN A 406 21.10 -27.30 -4.40
CA ASN A 406 21.25 -28.67 -4.90
C ASN A 406 19.96 -29.50 -4.78
N LYS A 407 18.96 -29.00 -4.05
CA LYS A 407 17.63 -29.61 -3.97
C LYS A 407 16.67 -29.08 -5.03
N ILE A 408 17.04 -28.05 -5.81
CA ILE A 408 16.26 -27.68 -6.99
C ILE A 408 16.39 -28.84 -7.99
N PRO A 409 15.27 -29.49 -8.39
CA PRO A 409 15.31 -30.50 -9.43
C PRO A 409 15.92 -29.87 -10.68
N LYS A 410 16.97 -30.48 -11.23
CA LYS A 410 17.41 -30.12 -12.58
C LYS A 410 16.26 -30.44 -13.51
N VAL A 411 15.49 -29.43 -13.88
CA VAL A 411 14.42 -29.58 -14.88
C VAL A 411 15.11 -29.82 -16.22
N SER A 412 15.40 -31.09 -16.53
CA SER A 412 15.77 -31.47 -17.89
C SER A 412 14.55 -31.23 -18.77
N HIS A 413 14.50 -30.07 -19.41
CA HIS A 413 13.50 -29.78 -20.42
C HIS A 413 13.66 -30.81 -21.54
N SER A 414 12.60 -31.56 -21.84
CA SER A 414 12.49 -32.38 -23.05
C SER A 414 12.40 -31.53 -24.34
N GLY A 415 12.62 -30.21 -24.25
CA GLY A 415 12.70 -29.29 -25.37
C GLY A 415 13.84 -28.28 -25.18
N GLY A 416 15.07 -28.67 -25.52
CA GLY A 416 16.04 -27.84 -26.25
C GLY A 416 16.44 -26.44 -25.79
N SER A 417 16.22 -25.99 -24.55
CA SER A 417 16.77 -24.72 -24.06
C SER A 417 17.78 -24.92 -22.92
N ASP A 418 18.92 -24.24 -23.06
CA ASP A 418 20.13 -24.32 -22.24
C ASP A 418 19.86 -24.03 -20.75
N PRO A 419 20.34 -24.87 -19.79
CA PRO A 419 20.22 -24.62 -18.35
C PRO A 419 20.99 -23.39 -17.84
N SER A 420 21.60 -22.58 -18.72
CA SER A 420 22.25 -21.31 -18.37
C SER A 420 21.33 -20.21 -17.83
N TYR A 421 20.00 -20.38 -17.85
CA TYR A 421 19.03 -19.33 -17.48
C TYR A 421 18.76 -19.16 -15.98
N ILE A 422 19.24 -20.06 -15.12
CA ILE A 422 19.16 -19.86 -13.66
C ILE A 422 20.54 -19.41 -13.18
N ARG A 423 20.80 -18.10 -13.28
CA ARG A 423 21.88 -17.43 -12.53
C ARG A 423 21.23 -16.49 -11.53
N PHE A 424 21.43 -16.78 -10.25
CA PHE A 424 21.15 -15.87 -9.14
C PHE A 424 22.29 -14.86 -8.99
#